data_AF-A0A3P7NUY0-F1
#
_entry.id   AF-A0A3P7NUY0-F1
#
_cell.length_a   1.000
_cell.length_b   1.000
_cell.length_c   1.000
_cell.angle_alpha   90.00
_cell.angle_beta   90.00
_cell.angle_gamma   90.00
#
_symmetry.space_group_name_H-M   'P 1'
#
loop_
_entity.id
_entity.type
_entity.pdbx_description
1 polymer ?
#
loop_
_entity_poly.entity_id
_entity_poly.type
_entity_poly.pdbx_seq_one_letter_code
_entity_poly.pdbx_strand_id
1 'polypeptide(L)'
;MLLLGERELSDGYPPVDSVPTEGTPSENLATSVDLDPAKIAAAVRRSLNRWGIGQRVFAQRVLNLSQGTVSELLSKPKSWNRLTEKGRSSYRRMAEWLNNPDSVRELRKFVSQGMLNFLA
;
A
#
# COMPACT_ATOMS: atom_id res chain seq x y z
N MET A 1 72.48 -20.14 4.61
CA MET A 1 71.02 -19.94 4.77
C MET A 1 70.58 -18.81 3.85
N LEU A 2 69.89 -19.15 2.75
CA LEU A 2 69.22 -18.22 1.83
C LEU A 2 67.97 -18.93 1.31
N LEU A 3 66.77 -18.33 1.41
CA LEU A 3 65.96 -17.95 0.23
C LEU A 3 64.62 -17.25 0.61
N LEU A 4 64.35 -16.16 -0.12
CA LEU A 4 63.11 -15.47 -0.53
C LEU A 4 61.77 -15.65 0.23
N GLY A 5 61.25 -14.50 0.69
CA GLY A 5 60.02 -13.86 0.20
C GLY A 5 58.71 -14.63 0.12
N GLU A 6 57.75 -14.28 0.98
CA GLU A 6 56.31 -14.47 0.75
C GLU A 6 55.54 -13.18 1.06
N ARG A 7 54.70 -12.76 0.10
CA ARG A 7 53.75 -11.64 0.16
C ARG A 7 52.36 -12.25 0.13
N GLU A 8 51.68 -12.33 1.27
CA GLU A 8 50.26 -12.72 1.39
C GLU A 8 49.52 -11.47 1.92
N LEU A 9 48.94 -10.58 1.11
CA LEU A 9 47.66 -10.67 0.36
C LEU A 9 46.43 -10.81 1.28
N SER A 10 45.53 -9.80 1.18
CA SER A 10 44.10 -9.77 1.59
C SER A 10 43.80 -9.84 3.11
N ASP A 11 42.83 -9.13 3.70
CA ASP A 11 41.57 -8.63 3.18
C ASP A 11 41.06 -7.47 4.08
N GLY A 12 40.35 -6.51 3.48
CA GLY A 12 39.78 -5.38 4.20
C GLY A 12 38.46 -5.71 4.90
N TYR A 13 38.18 -5.03 6.00
CA TYR A 13 36.81 -4.81 6.46
C TYR A 13 36.68 -3.38 7.01
N PRO A 14 35.84 -2.50 6.41
CA PRO A 14 35.48 -1.22 7.01
C PRO A 14 34.52 -1.43 8.19
N PRO A 15 34.40 -0.44 9.10
CA PRO A 15 33.46 -0.50 10.22
C PRO A 15 32.02 -0.61 9.71
N VAL A 16 31.29 -1.59 10.24
CA VAL A 16 29.88 -1.81 9.90
C VAL A 16 29.04 -0.71 10.53
N ASP A 17 28.55 0.20 9.71
CA ASP A 17 27.49 1.14 10.04
C ASP A 17 26.26 0.34 10.48
N SER A 18 25.96 0.39 11.78
CA SER A 18 24.81 -0.29 12.37
C SER A 18 23.69 0.72 12.57
N VAL A 19 23.02 1.13 11.49
CA VAL A 19 21.55 1.28 11.49
C VAL A 19 21.00 1.21 10.05
N PRO A 20 20.51 0.04 9.60
CA PRO A 20 19.51 0.05 8.55
C PRO A 20 18.23 0.67 9.12
N THR A 21 17.95 1.88 8.67
CA THR A 21 16.66 2.56 8.82
C THR A 21 15.55 1.60 8.36
N GLU A 22 14.72 1.13 9.29
CA GLU A 22 13.54 0.33 8.98
C GLU A 22 12.58 1.11 8.05
N GLY A 23 12.26 0.50 6.91
CA GLY A 23 10.92 0.63 6.33
C GLY A 23 10.69 1.66 5.22
N THR A 24 11.56 1.76 4.21
CA THR A 24 11.12 2.22 2.88
C THR A 24 11.74 1.38 1.75
N PRO A 25 10.93 0.49 1.17
CA PRO A 25 10.87 0.35 -0.30
C PRO A 25 9.39 0.21 -0.73
N SER A 26 8.84 0.83 -1.77
CA SER A 26 9.45 1.31 -3.00
C SER A 26 8.60 2.44 -3.58
N GLU A 27 9.25 3.58 -3.79
CA GLU A 27 8.91 4.49 -4.88
C GLU A 27 9.26 3.76 -6.20
N ASN A 28 8.46 3.94 -7.25
CA ASN A 28 8.63 3.45 -8.64
C ASN A 28 8.09 2.04 -8.97
N LEU A 29 6.82 1.98 -9.41
CA LEU A 29 6.48 1.38 -10.70
C LEU A 29 5.14 1.97 -11.18
N ALA A 30 5.23 3.16 -11.79
CA ALA A 30 4.23 3.58 -12.75
C ALA A 30 4.29 2.59 -13.93
N THR A 31 3.12 2.29 -14.50
CA THR A 31 2.85 1.49 -15.71
C THR A 31 2.58 -0.01 -15.50
N SER A 32 1.45 -0.42 -16.06
CA SER A 32 0.79 -1.74 -16.01
C SER A 32 0.01 -2.05 -14.72
N VAL A 33 -1.32 -1.99 -14.84
CA VAL A 33 -2.32 -2.49 -13.88
C VAL A 33 -2.21 -4.01 -13.76
N ASP A 34 -1.09 -4.48 -13.22
CA ASP A 34 -1.01 -5.81 -12.64
C ASP A 34 -1.87 -5.77 -11.37
N LEU A 35 -2.86 -6.67 -11.26
CA LEU A 35 -3.86 -6.71 -10.19
C LEU A 35 -3.24 -7.17 -8.86
N ASP A 36 -2.12 -6.56 -8.47
CA ASP A 36 -1.41 -6.81 -7.24
C ASP A 36 -2.18 -6.22 -6.06
N PRO A 37 -2.76 -7.04 -5.17
CA PRO A 37 -3.54 -6.55 -4.04
C PRO A 37 -2.70 -5.67 -3.09
N ALA A 38 -1.40 -5.95 -2.96
CA ALA A 38 -0.48 -5.13 -2.17
C ALA A 38 -0.31 -3.72 -2.75
N LYS A 39 -0.14 -3.60 -4.07
CA LYS A 39 -0.02 -2.30 -4.76
C LYS A 39 -1.33 -1.53 -4.70
N ILE A 40 -2.45 -2.21 -4.93
CA ILE A 40 -3.79 -1.63 -4.87
C ILE A 40 -4.06 -1.10 -3.45
N ALA A 41 -3.79 -1.88 -2.41
CA ALA A 41 -3.97 -1.45 -1.01
C ALA A 41 -3.14 -0.21 -0.67
N ALA A 42 -1.85 -0.20 -1.06
CA ALA A 42 -0.98 0.95 -0.84
C ALA A 42 -1.47 2.20 -1.59
N ALA A 43 -1.89 2.04 -2.85
CA ALA A 43 -2.40 3.14 -3.67
C ALA A 43 -3.73 3.70 -3.13
N VAL A 44 -4.68 2.83 -2.74
CA VAL A 44 -5.93 3.25 -2.08
C VAL A 44 -5.60 4.05 -0.83
N ARG A 45 -4.73 3.54 0.04
CA ARG A 45 -4.36 4.22 1.28
C ARG A 45 -3.75 5.60 1.02
N ARG A 46 -2.87 5.74 0.02
CA ARG A 46 -2.33 7.05 -0.38
C ARG A 46 -3.42 7.99 -0.90
N SER A 47 -4.33 7.50 -1.75
CA SER A 47 -5.43 8.32 -2.29
C SER A 47 -6.38 8.77 -1.19
N LEU A 48 -6.75 7.88 -0.25
CA LEU A 48 -7.57 8.23 0.91
C LEU A 48 -6.92 9.35 1.73
N ASN A 49 -5.61 9.23 2.02
CA ASN A 49 -4.89 10.25 2.77
C ASN A 49 -4.77 11.58 2.01
N ARG A 50 -4.43 11.53 0.71
CA ARG A 50 -4.30 12.71 -0.16
C ARG A 50 -5.58 13.54 -0.22
N TRP A 51 -6.73 12.88 -0.26
CA TRP A 51 -8.03 13.53 -0.42
C TRP A 51 -8.79 13.72 0.90
N GLY A 52 -8.20 13.33 2.04
CA GLY A 52 -8.83 13.41 3.36
C GLY A 52 -10.07 12.52 3.49
N ILE A 53 -10.13 11.40 2.78
CA ILE A 53 -11.26 10.47 2.80
C ILE A 53 -11.02 9.39 3.85
N GLY A 54 -11.95 9.25 4.80
CA GLY A 54 -11.89 8.18 5.79
C GLY A 54 -12.12 6.79 5.19
N GLN A 55 -11.36 5.80 5.68
CA GLN A 55 -11.51 4.39 5.29
C GLN A 55 -12.95 3.87 5.47
N ARG A 56 -13.70 4.36 6.46
CA ARG A 56 -15.10 3.97 6.71
C ARG A 56 -16.01 4.28 5.52
N VAL A 57 -15.92 5.49 4.97
CA VAL A 57 -16.75 5.92 3.84
C VAL A 57 -16.37 5.14 2.59
N PHE A 58 -15.06 4.96 2.37
CA PHE A 58 -14.56 4.13 1.28
C PHE A 58 -15.04 2.67 1.36
N ALA A 59 -14.96 2.05 2.54
CA ALA A 59 -15.39 0.67 2.76
C ALA A 59 -16.86 0.48 2.38
N GLN A 60 -17.73 1.38 2.86
CA GLN A 60 -19.17 1.28 2.63
C GLN A 60 -19.54 1.58 1.18
N ARG A 61 -18.91 2.57 0.54
CA ARG A 61 -19.30 3.04 -0.80
C ARG A 61 -18.68 2.24 -1.93
N VAL A 62 -17.40 1.91 -1.83
CA VAL A 62 -16.68 1.20 -2.90
C VAL A 62 -16.86 -0.31 -2.75
N LEU A 63 -16.67 -0.82 -1.54
CA LEU A 63 -16.61 -2.27 -1.30
C LEU A 63 -17.88 -2.85 -0.67
N ASN A 64 -18.80 -2.01 -0.17
CA ASN A 64 -19.93 -2.45 0.66
C ASN A 64 -19.47 -3.34 1.84
N LEU A 65 -18.32 -2.98 2.43
CA LEU A 65 -17.72 -3.66 3.58
C LEU A 65 -17.76 -2.78 4.82
N SER A 66 -17.57 -3.41 5.97
CA SER A 66 -17.33 -2.71 7.23
C SER A 66 -15.91 -2.12 7.27
N GLN A 67 -15.73 -1.07 8.08
CA GLN A 67 -14.43 -0.42 8.25
C GLN A 67 -13.37 -1.39 8.79
N GLY A 68 -13.73 -2.29 9.71
CA GLY A 68 -12.80 -3.32 10.23
C GLY A 68 -12.27 -4.23 9.12
N THR A 69 -13.15 -4.70 8.23
CA THR A 69 -12.75 -5.57 7.11
C THR A 69 -11.84 -4.84 6.13
N VAL A 70 -12.14 -3.60 5.74
CA VAL A 70 -11.25 -2.86 4.84
C VAL A 70 -9.92 -2.52 5.51
N SER A 71 -9.92 -2.24 6.81
CA SER A 71 -8.71 -1.93 7.57
C SER A 71 -7.76 -3.13 7.59
N GLU A 72 -8.29 -4.33 7.83
CA GLU A 72 -7.50 -5.56 7.77
C GLU A 72 -6.99 -5.82 6.35
N LEU A 73 -7.84 -5.57 5.35
CA LEU A 73 -7.51 -5.77 3.94
C LEU A 73 -6.44 -4.79 3.44
N LEU A 74 -6.41 -3.56 3.95
CA LEU A 74 -5.39 -2.54 3.67
C LEU A 74 -4.12 -2.70 4.52
N SER A 75 -4.23 -3.22 5.75
CA SER A 75 -3.09 -3.39 6.66
C SER A 75 -2.33 -4.69 6.41
N LYS A 76 -3.01 -5.74 5.93
CA LYS A 76 -2.43 -7.04 5.57
C LYS A 76 -3.00 -7.49 4.22
N PRO A 77 -2.55 -6.89 3.10
CA PRO A 77 -3.00 -7.32 1.80
C PRO A 77 -2.55 -8.77 1.54
N LYS A 78 -3.49 -9.70 1.58
CA LYS A 78 -3.25 -11.10 1.20
C LYS A 78 -2.85 -11.16 -0.28
N SER A 79 -1.88 -12.02 -0.62
CA SER A 79 -1.46 -12.25 -2.01
C SER A 79 -2.63 -12.78 -2.85
N TRP A 80 -2.70 -12.40 -4.13
CA TRP A 80 -3.81 -12.74 -5.04
C TRP A 80 -4.14 -14.24 -5.11
N ASN A 81 -3.12 -15.09 -4.98
CA ASN A 81 -3.26 -16.55 -4.92
C ASN A 81 -4.03 -17.06 -3.69
N ARG A 82 -3.98 -16.33 -2.56
CA ARG A 82 -4.66 -16.71 -1.30
C ARG A 82 -5.99 -15.98 -1.10
N LEU A 83 -6.47 -15.26 -2.11
CA LEU A 83 -7.75 -14.57 -2.08
C LEU A 83 -8.88 -15.49 -2.54
N THR A 84 -10.02 -15.37 -1.85
CA THR A 84 -11.30 -15.88 -2.33
C THR A 84 -11.80 -15.03 -3.51
N GLU A 85 -12.72 -15.57 -4.32
CA GLU A 85 -13.32 -14.86 -5.44
C GLU A 85 -13.92 -13.50 -5.04
N LYS A 86 -14.60 -13.47 -3.88
CA LYS A 86 -15.14 -12.23 -3.29
C LYS A 86 -14.05 -11.20 -2.97
N GLY A 87 -12.91 -11.65 -2.45
CA GLY A 87 -11.75 -10.78 -2.19
C GLY A 87 -11.17 -10.20 -3.47
N ARG A 88 -11.03 -11.01 -4.53
CA ARG A 88 -10.53 -10.54 -5.84
C ARG A 88 -11.44 -9.47 -6.43
N SER A 89 -12.76 -9.67 -6.34
CA SER A 89 -13.75 -8.66 -6.75
C SER A 89 -13.61 -7.35 -5.97
N SER A 90 -13.29 -7.42 -4.67
CA SER A 90 -12.99 -6.21 -3.89
C SER A 90 -11.76 -5.47 -4.40
N TYR A 91 -10.64 -6.16 -4.66
CA TYR A 91 -9.44 -5.50 -5.20
C TYR A 91 -9.64 -4.95 -6.60
N ARG A 92 -10.40 -5.62 -7.47
CA ARG A 92 -10.78 -5.06 -8.77
C ARG A 92 -11.53 -3.74 -8.61
N ARG A 93 -12.53 -3.68 -7.72
CA ARG A 93 -13.25 -2.42 -7.44
C ARG A 93 -12.33 -1.33 -6.90
N MET A 94 -11.36 -1.68 -6.07
CA MET A 94 -10.37 -0.71 -5.59
C MET A 94 -9.46 -0.20 -6.72
N ALA A 95 -9.03 -1.09 -7.62
CA ALA A 95 -8.24 -0.71 -8.79
C ALA A 95 -9.04 0.18 -9.75
N GLU A 96 -10.31 -0.16 -10.00
CA GLU A 96 -11.23 0.66 -10.82
C GLU A 96 -11.46 2.03 -10.19
N TRP A 97 -11.68 2.08 -8.88
CA TRP A 97 -11.80 3.33 -8.12
C TRP A 97 -10.53 4.20 -8.22
N LEU A 98 -9.35 3.59 -8.19
CA LEU A 98 -8.08 4.31 -8.36
C LEU A 98 -7.90 4.87 -9.78
N ASN A 99 -8.38 4.14 -10.79
CA ASN A 99 -8.30 4.55 -12.17
C ASN A 99 -9.32 5.65 -12.52
N ASN A 100 -10.41 5.75 -11.74
CA ASN A 100 -11.49 6.67 -12.02
C ASN A 100 -11.35 7.98 -11.23
N PRO A 101 -11.11 9.13 -11.90
CA PRO A 101 -10.89 10.41 -11.23
C PRO A 101 -12.15 10.95 -10.54
N ASP A 102 -13.35 10.57 -10.98
CA ASP A 102 -14.62 11.00 -10.38
C ASP A 102 -14.97 10.24 -9.10
N SER A 103 -14.42 9.03 -8.91
CA SER A 103 -14.75 8.23 -7.73
C SER A 103 -14.29 8.86 -6.41
N VAL A 104 -13.20 9.64 -6.43
CA VAL A 104 -12.79 10.45 -5.26
C VAL A 104 -13.81 11.57 -5.00
N ARG A 105 -14.27 12.27 -6.05
CA ARG A 105 -15.25 13.36 -5.93
C ARG A 105 -16.55 12.85 -5.34
N GLU A 106 -16.99 11.68 -5.78
CA GLU A 106 -18.20 11.03 -5.28
C GLU A 106 -18.10 10.72 -3.78
N LEU A 107 -16.98 10.13 -3.32
CA LEU A 107 -16.78 9.87 -1.90
C LEU A 107 -16.74 11.15 -1.06
N ARG A 108 -16.12 12.22 -1.56
CA ARG A 108 -16.06 13.52 -0.85
C ARG A 108 -17.45 14.13 -0.64
N LYS A 109 -18.39 13.96 -1.58
CA LYS A 109 -19.79 14.39 -1.40
C LYS A 109 -20.39 13.73 -0.17
N PHE A 110 -20.15 12.43 0.03
CA PHE A 110 -20.66 11.70 1.19
C PHE A 110 -19.93 12.03 2.50
N VAL A 111 -18.63 12.30 2.45
CA VAL A 111 -17.88 12.77 3.64
C VAL A 111 -18.48 14.09 4.15
N SER A 112 -18.76 15.04 3.25
CA SER A 112 -19.40 16.31 3.62
C SER A 112 -20.84 16.13 4.12
N GLN A 113 -21.60 15.22 3.51
CA GLN A 113 -23.00 14.99 3.85
C GLN A 113 -23.16 14.23 5.19
N GLY A 114 -22.21 13.38 5.57
CA GLY A 114 -22.19 12.69 6.86
C GLY A 114 -21.82 13.58 8.05
N MET A 115 -21.15 14.71 7.81
CA MET A 115 -20.82 15.69 8.86
C MET A 115 -22.03 16.55 9.26
N LEU A 116 -23.03 16.67 8.39
CA LEU A 116 -24.25 17.44 8.65
C LEU A 116 -25.30 16.66 9.48
N ASN A 117 -25.21 15.33 9.57
CA ASN A 117 -26.21 14.50 10.25
C ASN A 117 -25.95 14.28 11.76
N PHE A 118 -24.91 14.91 12.31
CA PHE A 118 -24.55 14.87 13.74
C PHE A 118 -24.67 16.24 14.43
N LEU A 119 -25.20 17.25 13.74
CA LEU A 119 -25.40 18.62 14.25
C LEU A 119 -26.89 19.02 14.33
N ALA A 120 -27.82 18.07 14.25
CA ALA A 120 -29.25 18.31 14.40
C ALA A 120 -29.82 17.58 15.62
#